data_AF-A0A1C3KMV6-F1
#
_entry.id   AF-A0A1C3KMV6-F1
#
_cell.length_a   1.000
_cell.length_b   1.000
_cell.length_c   1.000
_cell.angle_alpha   90.00
_cell.angle_beta   90.00
_cell.angle_gamma   90.00
#
_symmetry.space_group_name_H-M   'P 1'
#
loop_
_entity.id
_entity.type
_entity.pdbx_description
1 polymer ?
#
loop_
_entity_poly.entity_id
_entity_poly.type
_entity_poly.pdbx_seq_one_letter_code
_entity_poly.pdbx_strand_id
1 'polypeptide(L)'
;MKGAEAFWRKFSTKSKNANVENFELLKKKLRCKFKSVGMLELDTIINNYLNANISIMDQDKVKLMYNLACIDTTNLQKLFYFYGKGNKYNVEILSQFLKNKDEKEIQDTLKLLDDIMKRSCMGIHDVGKRSL
;
A
#
# COMPACT_ATOMS: atom_id res chain seq x y z
N MET A 1 22.43 3.65 3.96
CA MET A 1 20.98 3.34 3.86
C MET A 1 20.55 1.96 4.40
N LYS A 2 21.43 1.14 5.02
CA LYS A 2 21.07 -0.22 5.50
C LYS A 2 20.12 -0.26 6.72
N GLY A 3 20.09 0.80 7.54
CA GLY A 3 19.30 0.84 8.78
C GLY A 3 17.79 1.04 8.56
N ALA A 4 17.40 1.78 7.53
CA ALA A 4 16.00 1.96 7.19
C ALA A 4 15.40 0.61 6.78
N GLU A 5 16.00 -0.06 5.80
CA GLU A 5 15.53 -1.34 5.26
C GLU A 5 15.41 -2.45 6.33
N ALA A 6 16.38 -2.54 7.24
CA ALA A 6 16.35 -3.47 8.37
C ALA A 6 15.21 -3.15 9.37
N PHE A 7 14.90 -1.87 9.61
CA PHE A 7 13.77 -1.44 10.43
C PHE A 7 12.43 -1.77 9.76
N TRP A 8 12.31 -1.51 8.44
CA TRP A 8 11.12 -1.86 7.65
C TRP A 8 10.84 -3.36 7.68
N ARG A 9 11.89 -4.19 7.54
CA ARG A 9 11.78 -5.65 7.67
C ARG A 9 11.36 -6.09 9.08
N LYS A 10 11.98 -5.54 10.14
CA LYS A 10 11.66 -5.90 11.53
C LYS A 10 10.22 -5.54 11.91
N PHE A 11 9.69 -4.42 11.43
CA PHE A 11 8.32 -4.01 11.76
C PHE A 11 7.26 -4.88 11.06
N SER A 12 7.53 -5.30 9.83
CA SER A 12 6.69 -6.23 9.08
C SER A 12 6.57 -7.60 9.79
N THR A 13 7.49 -7.94 10.69
CA THR A 13 7.47 -9.16 11.51
C THR A 13 7.17 -8.85 12.98
N LYS A 14 5.92 -9.08 13.41
CA LYS A 14 5.44 -9.13 14.82
C LYS A 14 6.14 -8.17 15.80
N SER A 15 5.85 -6.87 15.74
CA SER A 15 6.06 -5.99 16.91
C SER A 15 4.74 -5.88 17.69
N LYS A 16 4.59 -6.67 18.76
CA LYS A 16 3.40 -6.66 19.63
C LYS A 16 3.34 -5.43 20.57
N ASN A 17 4.38 -4.59 20.62
CA ASN A 17 4.52 -3.50 21.62
C ASN A 17 4.89 -2.15 20.98
N ALA A 18 4.24 -1.75 19.87
CA ALA A 18 4.43 -0.41 19.33
C ALA A 18 3.58 0.61 20.11
N ASN A 19 4.21 1.34 21.05
CA ASN A 19 3.64 2.50 21.76
C ASN A 19 2.96 3.50 20.80
N VAL A 20 1.95 4.26 21.25
CA VAL A 20 1.15 5.16 20.38
C VAL A 20 2.01 6.21 19.67
N GLU A 21 3.05 6.74 20.34
CA GLU A 21 4.05 7.63 19.71
C GLU A 21 4.81 6.95 18.56
N ASN A 22 5.08 5.65 18.67
CA ASN A 22 5.65 4.88 17.57
C ASN A 22 4.65 4.74 16.42
N PHE A 23 3.34 4.70 16.69
CA PHE A 23 2.34 4.54 15.65
C PHE A 23 2.17 5.78 14.76
N GLU A 24 2.07 6.97 15.35
CA GLU A 24 2.02 8.21 14.56
C GLU A 24 3.34 8.46 13.81
N LEU A 25 4.48 8.07 14.40
CA LEU A 25 5.76 8.09 13.69
C LEU A 25 5.76 7.14 12.48
N LEU A 26 5.13 5.96 12.57
CA LEU A 26 5.01 5.02 11.45
C LEU A 26 4.14 5.59 10.32
N LYS A 27 3.01 6.23 10.65
CA LYS A 27 2.20 6.94 9.65
C LYS A 27 3.00 8.03 8.93
N LYS A 28 3.80 8.82 9.68
CA LYS A 28 4.70 9.83 9.09
C LYS A 28 5.75 9.20 8.17
N LYS A 29 6.40 8.13 8.60
CA LYS A 29 7.38 7.39 7.78
C LYS A 29 6.74 6.81 6.51
N LEU A 30 5.51 6.30 6.62
CA LEU A 30 4.75 5.80 5.49
C LEU A 30 4.48 6.90 4.45
N ARG A 31 4.02 8.08 4.90
CA ARG A 31 3.87 9.26 4.03
C ARG A 31 5.17 9.63 3.35
N CYS A 32 6.29 9.65 4.09
CA CYS A 32 7.59 9.96 3.50
C CYS A 32 8.00 8.95 2.42
N LYS A 33 7.73 7.66 2.64
CA LYS A 33 8.08 6.58 1.70
C LYS A 33 7.24 6.63 0.41
N PHE A 34 5.97 6.99 0.50
CA PHE A 34 5.07 7.12 -0.65
C PHE A 34 4.94 8.54 -1.22
N LYS A 35 5.66 9.53 -0.64
CA LYS A 35 5.68 10.91 -1.13
C LYS A 35 6.06 10.96 -2.62
N SER A 36 7.02 10.13 -3.01
CA SER A 36 7.21 9.78 -4.41
C SER A 36 7.81 8.38 -4.50
N VAL A 37 7.15 7.51 -5.25
CA VAL A 37 7.65 6.21 -5.68
C VAL A 37 8.36 6.30 -7.03
N GLY A 38 8.45 7.49 -7.65
CA GLY A 38 9.15 7.69 -8.93
C GLY A 38 8.27 7.46 -10.16
N MET A 39 6.94 7.43 -9.99
CA MET A 39 5.99 7.33 -11.08
C MET A 39 4.70 8.08 -10.74
N LEU A 40 4.33 9.06 -11.57
CA LEU A 40 3.25 10.01 -11.29
C LEU A 40 1.90 9.33 -11.02
N GLU A 41 1.54 8.31 -11.81
CA GLU A 41 0.25 7.62 -11.65
C GLU A 41 0.20 6.85 -10.32
N LEU A 42 1.27 6.13 -9.97
CA LEU A 42 1.36 5.45 -8.67
C LEU A 42 1.39 6.44 -7.51
N ASP A 43 2.13 7.54 -7.66
CA ASP A 43 2.16 8.63 -6.68
C ASP A 43 0.74 9.17 -6.46
N THR A 44 -0.02 9.36 -7.54
CA THR A 44 -1.40 9.86 -7.47
C THR A 44 -2.31 8.84 -6.76
N ILE A 45 -2.29 7.58 -7.19
CA ILE A 45 -3.15 6.52 -6.64
C ILE A 45 -2.89 6.33 -5.15
N ILE A 46 -1.63 6.17 -4.76
CA ILE A 46 -1.27 5.86 -3.37
C ILE A 46 -1.42 7.08 -2.48
N ASN A 47 -1.01 8.28 -2.93
CA ASN A 47 -1.17 9.48 -2.10
C ASN A 47 -2.64 9.89 -1.95
N ASN A 48 -3.51 9.70 -2.94
CA ASN A 48 -4.94 9.91 -2.78
C ASN A 48 -5.52 9.01 -1.68
N TYR A 49 -5.16 7.72 -1.70
CA TYR A 49 -5.58 6.78 -0.66
C TYR A 49 -5.04 7.18 0.73
N LEU A 50 -3.74 7.51 0.84
CA LEU A 50 -3.13 7.92 2.09
C LEU A 50 -3.75 9.20 2.64
N ASN A 51 -3.99 10.22 1.80
CA ASN A 51 -4.58 11.48 2.23
C ASN A 51 -5.99 11.29 2.78
N ALA A 52 -6.78 10.41 2.17
CA ALA A 52 -8.15 10.13 2.60
C ALA A 52 -8.25 9.25 3.87
N ASN A 53 -7.26 8.37 4.12
CA ASN A 53 -7.43 7.31 5.11
C ASN A 53 -6.42 7.31 6.26
N ILE A 54 -5.26 7.98 6.14
CA ILE A 54 -4.16 7.77 7.10
C ILE A 54 -4.48 8.18 8.54
N SER A 55 -5.37 9.16 8.75
CA SER A 55 -5.81 9.54 10.10
C SER A 55 -6.55 8.41 10.81
N ILE A 56 -7.36 7.65 10.06
CA ILE A 56 -8.21 6.55 10.57
C ILE A 56 -7.60 5.16 10.38
N MET A 57 -6.41 5.04 9.77
CA MET A 57 -5.71 3.75 9.67
C MET A 57 -5.34 3.23 11.05
N ASP A 58 -5.63 1.95 11.28
CA ASP A 58 -5.16 1.17 12.42
C ASP A 58 -3.77 0.57 12.15
N GLN A 59 -3.20 -0.09 13.15
CA GLN A 59 -1.87 -0.70 13.07
C GLN A 59 -1.77 -1.77 11.98
N ASP A 60 -2.84 -2.54 11.77
CA ASP A 60 -2.87 -3.60 10.79
C ASP A 60 -2.84 -3.03 9.37
N LYS A 61 -3.66 -2.03 9.05
CA LYS A 61 -3.62 -1.34 7.76
C LYS A 61 -2.27 -0.69 7.49
N VAL A 62 -1.66 -0.05 8.49
CA VAL A 62 -0.31 0.50 8.35
C VAL A 62 0.68 -0.62 8.04
N LYS A 63 0.65 -1.74 8.75
CA LYS A 63 1.53 -2.88 8.48
C LYS A 63 1.36 -3.44 7.06
N LEU A 64 0.13 -3.53 6.56
CA LEU A 64 -0.14 -3.96 5.18
C LEU A 64 0.39 -2.95 4.15
N MET A 65 0.25 -1.64 4.38
CA MET A 65 0.86 -0.62 3.53
C MET A 65 2.39 -0.72 3.52
N TYR A 66 3.00 -1.11 4.64
CA TYR A 66 4.44 -1.37 4.71
C TYR A 66 4.86 -2.56 3.84
N ASN A 67 4.04 -3.61 3.73
CA ASN A 67 4.32 -4.72 2.81
C ASN A 67 4.42 -4.21 1.36
N LEU A 68 3.52 -3.32 0.94
CA LEU A 68 3.57 -2.69 -0.38
C LEU A 68 4.80 -1.79 -0.55
N ALA A 69 5.18 -1.05 0.49
CA ALA A 69 6.34 -0.16 0.47
C ALA A 69 7.69 -0.89 0.32
N CYS A 70 7.72 -2.19 0.63
CA CYS A 70 8.89 -3.05 0.44
C CYS A 70 9.02 -3.58 -1.00
N ILE A 71 7.99 -3.45 -1.82
CA ILE A 71 8.02 -3.81 -3.24
C ILE A 71 8.66 -2.64 -4.00
N ASP A 72 9.59 -2.91 -4.91
CA ASP A 72 10.16 -1.88 -5.77
C ASP A 72 9.10 -1.26 -6.68
N THR A 73 9.31 -0.01 -7.08
CA THR A 73 8.33 0.76 -7.86
C THR A 73 7.90 0.04 -9.13
N THR A 74 8.82 -0.58 -9.86
CA THR A 74 8.52 -1.26 -11.13
C THR A 74 7.57 -2.44 -10.91
N ASN A 75 7.82 -3.24 -9.88
CA ASN A 75 6.94 -4.36 -9.55
C ASN A 75 5.62 -3.89 -8.93
N LEU A 76 5.64 -2.83 -8.12
CA LEU A 76 4.43 -2.22 -7.60
C LEU A 76 3.55 -1.71 -8.76
N GLN A 77 4.13 -1.06 -9.77
CA GLN A 77 3.44 -0.64 -10.98
C GLN A 77 2.78 -1.81 -11.70
N LYS A 78 3.53 -2.90 -11.92
CA LYS A 78 2.99 -4.11 -12.55
C LYS A 78 1.79 -4.66 -11.77
N LEU A 79 1.86 -4.69 -10.44
CA LEU A 79 0.74 -5.11 -9.60
C LEU A 79 -0.49 -4.21 -9.78
N PHE A 80 -0.32 -2.89 -9.73
CA PHE A 80 -1.43 -1.95 -9.93
C PHE A 80 -2.04 -2.05 -11.33
N TYR A 81 -1.22 -2.20 -12.37
CA TYR A 81 -1.70 -2.42 -13.73
C TYR A 81 -2.45 -3.76 -13.88
N PHE A 82 -1.87 -4.83 -13.32
CA PHE A 82 -2.42 -6.17 -13.41
C PHE A 82 -3.78 -6.28 -12.70
N TYR A 83 -3.88 -5.76 -11.48
CA TYR A 83 -5.12 -5.78 -10.70
C TYR A 83 -6.13 -4.73 -11.16
N GLY A 84 -5.67 -3.61 -11.74
CA GLY A 84 -6.52 -2.61 -12.39
C GLY A 84 -7.28 -3.17 -13.61
N LYS A 85 -6.69 -4.15 -14.32
CA LYS A 85 -7.30 -4.82 -15.48
C LYS A 85 -8.33 -5.92 -15.15
N GLY A 86 -8.76 -6.03 -13.90
CA GLY A 86 -9.80 -6.99 -13.50
C GLY A 86 -9.27 -8.32 -12.97
N ASN A 87 -7.95 -8.53 -12.89
CA ASN A 87 -7.35 -9.75 -12.32
C ASN A 87 -7.27 -9.74 -10.78
N LYS A 88 -8.22 -9.08 -10.12
CA LYS A 88 -8.20 -8.63 -8.71
C LYS A 88 -7.99 -9.72 -7.66
N TYR A 89 -8.06 -10.99 -8.05
CA TYR A 89 -8.03 -12.14 -7.14
C TYR A 89 -6.85 -13.09 -7.35
N ASN A 90 -5.91 -12.76 -8.24
CA ASN A 90 -4.73 -13.62 -8.41
C ASN A 90 -3.71 -13.37 -7.28
N VAL A 91 -3.83 -14.17 -6.21
CA VAL A 91 -2.98 -14.14 -5.02
C VAL A 91 -1.54 -14.60 -5.33
N GLU A 92 -1.37 -15.49 -6.31
CA GLU A 92 -0.07 -16.07 -6.67
C GLU A 92 0.90 -15.01 -7.17
N ILE A 93 0.41 -13.99 -7.87
CA ILE A 93 1.27 -12.89 -8.35
C ILE A 93 1.75 -12.03 -7.18
N LEU A 94 0.89 -11.73 -6.21
CA LEU A 94 1.31 -10.96 -5.03
C LEU A 94 2.25 -11.76 -4.12
N SER A 95 2.02 -13.07 -3.97
CA SER A 95 2.85 -13.93 -3.13
C SER A 95 4.30 -14.01 -3.61
N GLN A 96 4.55 -13.87 -4.91
CA GLN A 96 5.90 -13.80 -5.48
C GLN A 96 6.71 -12.61 -4.96
N PHE A 97 6.05 -11.50 -4.60
CA PHE A 97 6.69 -10.32 -4.02
C PHE A 97 6.71 -10.34 -2.48
N LEU A 98 5.84 -11.16 -1.87
CA LEU A 98 5.64 -11.27 -0.42
C LEU A 98 6.13 -12.61 0.14
N LYS A 99 7.21 -13.19 -0.40
CA LYS A 99 7.68 -14.57 -0.10
C LYS A 99 7.89 -14.92 1.38
N ASN A 100 8.07 -13.92 2.24
CA ASN A 100 8.28 -14.10 3.69
C ASN A 100 7.00 -13.84 4.53
N LYS A 101 5.83 -13.87 3.89
CA LYS A 101 4.53 -13.56 4.48
C LYS A 101 3.66 -14.80 4.49
N ASP A 102 2.86 -14.95 5.54
CA ASP A 102 1.84 -16.00 5.57
C ASP A 102 0.69 -15.68 4.60
N GLU A 103 -0.08 -16.70 4.27
CA GLU A 103 -1.19 -16.59 3.32
C GLU A 103 -2.21 -15.53 3.72
N LYS A 104 -2.49 -15.40 5.02
CA LYS A 104 -3.43 -14.39 5.52
C LYS A 104 -2.89 -12.98 5.28
N GLU A 105 -1.62 -12.72 5.61
CA GLU A 105 -0.98 -11.43 5.35
C GLU A 105 -0.98 -11.09 3.84
N ILE A 106 -0.80 -12.09 2.97
CA ILE A 106 -0.86 -11.89 1.50
C ILE A 106 -2.29 -11.55 1.07
N GLN A 107 -3.29 -12.31 1.52
CA GLN A 107 -4.72 -12.07 1.22
C GLN A 107 -5.18 -10.68 1.69
N ASP A 108 -4.79 -10.29 2.90
CA ASP A 108 -5.16 -8.98 3.44
C ASP A 108 -4.42 -7.84 2.72
N THR A 109 -3.18 -8.06 2.27
CA THR A 109 -2.47 -7.11 1.39
C THR A 109 -3.14 -6.99 0.02
N LEU A 110 -3.68 -8.08 -0.52
CA LEU A 110 -4.45 -8.06 -1.77
C LEU A 110 -5.74 -7.26 -1.64
N LYS A 111 -6.49 -7.44 -0.55
CA LYS A 111 -7.69 -6.63 -0.25
C LYS A 111 -7.35 -5.15 -0.13
N LEU A 112 -6.22 -4.82 0.51
CA LEU A 112 -5.74 -3.45 0.61
C LEU A 112 -5.43 -2.85 -0.78
N LEU A 113 -4.78 -3.60 -1.67
CA LEU A 113 -4.53 -3.16 -3.04
C LEU A 113 -5.83 -2.83 -3.79
N ASP A 114 -6.87 -3.67 -3.65
CA ASP A 114 -8.17 -3.38 -4.25
C ASP A 114 -8.87 -2.15 -3.63
N ASP A 115 -8.76 -1.94 -2.31
CA ASP A 115 -9.28 -0.73 -1.63
C ASP A 115 -8.57 0.54 -2.14
N ILE A 116 -7.24 0.50 -2.28
CA ILE A 116 -6.44 1.60 -2.86
C ILE A 116 -6.94 1.91 -4.27
N MET A 117 -7.05 0.88 -5.13
CA MET A 117 -7.48 1.05 -6.52
C MET A 117 -8.90 1.60 -6.62
N LYS A 118 -9.86 1.04 -5.87
CA LYS A 118 -11.26 1.50 -5.88
C LYS A 118 -11.36 2.98 -5.54
N ARG A 119 -10.64 3.44 -4.52
CA ARG A 119 -10.65 4.85 -4.11
C ARG A 119 -9.94 5.76 -5.09
N SER A 120 -8.90 5.28 -5.78
CA SER A 120 -8.27 6.05 -6.86
C SER A 120 -9.12 6.15 -8.13
N CYS A 121 -9.90 5.13 -8.47
CA CYS A 121 -10.78 5.14 -9.64
C CYS A 121 -12.06 5.98 -9.45
N MET A 122 -12.47 6.27 -8.21
CA MET A 122 -13.57 7.21 -7.93
C MET A 122 -13.25 8.64 -8.39
N GLY A 123 -11.97 8.99 -8.61
CA GLY A 123 -11.58 10.27 -9.23
C GLY A 123 -11.59 10.27 -10.76
N ILE A 124 -11.64 9.09 -11.41
CA ILE A 124 -11.53 8.97 -12.87
C ILE A 124 -12.91 8.74 -13.52
N HIS A 125 -13.83 8.03 -12.83
CA HIS A 125 -15.18 7.81 -13.35
C HIS A 125 -16.16 8.97 -13.13
N ASP A 126 -15.86 9.94 -12.26
CA ASP A 126 -16.76 11.07 -11.97
C ASP A 126 -16.56 12.27 -12.92
N VAL A 127 -15.47 12.29 -13.70
CA VAL A 127 -15.23 13.37 -14.67
C VAL A 127 -16.08 13.21 -15.94
N GLY A 128 -16.63 12.02 -16.18
CA GLY A 128 -17.49 11.71 -17.33
C GLY A 128 -19.00 11.84 -17.09
N LYS A 129 -19.44 12.24 -15.88
CA LYS A 129 -20.87 12.38 -15.52
C LYS A 129 -21.30 13.82 -15.23
N ARG A 130 -20.53 14.83 -15.62
CA ARG A 130 -21.10 16.16 -15.82
C ARG A 130 -21.80 16.17 -17.17
N SER A 131 -23.08 15.82 -17.13
CA SER A 131 -24.00 16.01 -18.26
C SER A 131 -23.90 17.43 -18.80
N LEU A 132 -23.87 17.51 -20.13
CA LEU A 132 -24.16 18.70 -20.94
C LEU A 132 -25.47 19.37 -20.51
#